data_AF-A0A5U8SX14-F1
#
_entry.id   AF-A0A5U8SX14-F1
#
_cell.length_a   1.000
_cell.length_b   1.000
_cell.length_c   1.000
_cell.angle_alpha   90.00
_cell.angle_beta   90.00
_cell.angle_gamma   90.00
#
_symmetry.space_group_name_H-M   'P 1'
#
loop_
_entity.id
_entity.type
_entity.pdbx_description
1 polymer ?
#
loop_
_entity_poly.entity_id
_entity_poly.type
_entity_poly.pdbx_seq_one_letter_code
_entity_poly.pdbx_strand_id
1 'polypeptide(L)' 'MSSVVFHDVRDCAPLKNYLNNAGYYLYRTQDQGQDEIWLSARDKKALYSLHRDKQGRFVRLSRSSL' A
#
# COMPACT_ATOMS: atom_id res chain seq x y z
N MET A 1 -6.47 -0.56 13.44
CA MET A 1 -6.19 -0.26 12.02
C MET A 1 -5.64 1.16 11.97
N SER A 2 -4.47 1.38 11.37
CA SER A 2 -3.85 2.71 11.30
C SER A 2 -3.59 3.06 9.83
N SER A 3 -3.90 4.29 9.42
CA SER A 3 -3.69 4.74 8.05
C SER A 3 -3.00 6.10 8.00
N VAL A 4 -2.25 6.32 6.93
CA VAL A 4 -1.66 7.60 6.56
C VAL A 4 -2.14 7.95 5.16
N VAL A 5 -2.58 9.20 4.98
CA VAL A 5 -3.06 9.71 3.70
C VAL A 5 -2.07 10.74 3.19
N PHE A 6 -1.65 10.57 1.94
CA PHE A 6 -0.76 11.48 1.24
C PHE A 6 -1.58 12.18 0.14
N HIS A 7 -1.64 13.51 0.21
CA HIS A 7 -2.39 14.35 -0.73
C HIS A 7 -1.51 14.81 -1.90
N ASP A 8 -2.14 15.09 -3.04
CA ASP A 8 -1.49 15.59 -4.26
C ASP A 8 -0.37 14.68 -4.81
N VAL A 9 -0.41 13.41 -4.43
CA VAL A 9 0.59 12.41 -4.84
C VAL A 9 0.17 11.75 -6.15
N ARG A 10 0.88 12.09 -7.23
CA ARG A 10 0.73 11.46 -8.55
C ARG A 10 1.55 10.17 -8.69
N ASP A 11 2.58 10.00 -7.86
CA ASP A 11 3.49 8.85 -7.93
C ASP A 11 3.52 8.06 -6.61
N CYS A 12 3.19 6.76 -6.69
CA CYS A 12 3.24 5.84 -5.57
C CYS A 12 4.60 5.13 -5.43
N ALA A 13 5.53 5.32 -6.38
CA ALA A 13 6.82 4.63 -6.38
C ALA A 13 7.60 4.76 -5.06
N PRO A 14 7.64 5.93 -4.37
CA PRO A 14 8.32 6.04 -3.08
C PRO A 14 7.75 5.10 -2.01
N LEU A 15 6.42 4.98 -1.95
CA LEU A 15 5.75 4.10 -0.98
C LEU A 15 5.97 2.62 -1.32
N LYS A 16 5.96 2.27 -2.61
CA LYS A 16 6.28 0.91 -3.08
C LYS A 16 7.73 0.54 -2.75
N ASN A 17 8.66 1.45 -2.98
CA ASN A 17 10.08 1.26 -2.64
C ASN A 17 10.28 1.10 -1.14
N TYR A 18 9.59 1.90 -0.33
CA TYR A 18 9.60 1.75 1.13
C TYR A 18 9.11 0.35 1.55
N LEU A 19 7.98 -0.11 1.01
CA LEU A 19 7.43 -1.43 1.33
C LEU A 19 8.38 -2.56 0.92
N ASN A 20 8.93 -2.51 -0.29
CA ASN A 20 9.94 -3.47 -0.75
C ASN A 20 11.17 -3.50 0.18
N ASN A 21 11.73 -2.33 0.50
CA ASN A 21 12.90 -2.23 1.38
C ASN A 21 12.61 -2.71 2.81
N ALA A 22 11.38 -2.54 3.28
CA ALA A 22 10.91 -3.04 4.56
C ALA A 22 10.62 -4.57 4.56
N GLY A 23 10.82 -5.25 3.44
CA GLY A 23 10.61 -6.70 3.30
C GLY A 23 9.14 -7.08 3.10
N TYR A 24 8.33 -6.17 2.54
CA TYR A 24 7.00 -6.48 2.07
C TYR A 24 7.03 -6.78 0.57
N TYR A 25 6.15 -7.66 0.12
CA TYR A 25 6.00 -7.99 -1.30
C TYR A 25 4.55 -7.79 -1.74
N LEU A 26 4.36 -7.44 -3.01
CA LEU A 26 3.03 -7.31 -3.59
C LEU A 26 2.37 -8.69 -3.65
N TYR A 27 1.29 -8.85 -2.90
CA TYR A 27 0.53 -10.10 -2.81
C TYR A 27 -0.60 -10.16 -3.84
N ARG A 28 -1.40 -9.08 -3.91
CA ARG A 28 -2.49 -8.98 -4.89
C ARG A 28 -2.82 -7.53 -5.19
N THR A 29 -3.39 -7.31 -6.37
CA THR A 29 -3.99 -6.05 -6.79
C THR A 29 -5.51 -6.21 -6.92
N GLN A 30 -6.26 -5.19 -6.52
CA GLN A 30 -7.72 -5.14 -6.56
C GLN A 30 -8.18 -3.82 -7.19
N ASP A 31 -9.47 -3.69 -7.46
CA ASP A 31 -10.09 -2.45 -7.96
C ASP A 31 -9.37 -1.86 -9.18
N GLN A 32 -9.10 -2.71 -10.17
CA GLN A 32 -8.40 -2.33 -11.41
C GLN A 32 -6.99 -1.76 -11.16
N GLY A 33 -6.31 -2.21 -10.10
CA GLY A 33 -4.97 -1.77 -9.73
C GLY A 33 -4.94 -0.54 -8.82
N GLN A 34 -6.10 -0.11 -8.31
CA GLN A 34 -6.18 1.00 -7.35
C GLN A 34 -5.82 0.57 -5.94
N ASP A 35 -6.12 -0.67 -5.58
CA ASP A 35 -5.77 -1.24 -4.30
C ASP A 35 -4.68 -2.29 -4.47
N GLU A 36 -3.54 -2.05 -3.83
CA GLU A 36 -2.44 -3.01 -3.78
C GLU A 36 -2.30 -3.54 -2.36
N ILE A 37 -2.31 -4.86 -2.18
CA ILE A 37 -2.08 -5.50 -0.89
C ILE A 37 -0.65 -6.04 -0.86
N TRP A 38 0.06 -5.64 0.18
CA TRP A 38 1.46 -5.95 0.41
C TRP A 38 1.60 -6.76 1.70
N LEU A 39 2.19 -7.96 1.60
CA LEU A 39 2.40 -8.86 2.75
C LEU A 39 3.83 -8.80 3.23
N SER A 40 4.03 -8.86 4.56
CA SER A 40 5.38 -8.97 5.10
C SER A 40 5.96 -10.36 4.83
N ALA A 41 7.19 -10.41 4.33
CA ALA A 41 7.93 -11.65 4.19
C ALA A 41 8.35 -12.23 5.56
N ARG A 42 8.40 -11.39 6.61
CA ARG A 42 8.84 -11.78 7.96
C ARG A 42 7.67 -12.12 8.89
N ASP A 43 6.58 -11.36 8.81
CA ASP A 43 5.38 -11.56 9.61
C ASP A 43 4.17 -11.82 8.72
N LYS A 44 3.80 -13.09 8.57
CA LYS A 44 2.66 -13.50 7.73
C LYS A 44 1.31 -12.94 8.19
N LYS A 45 1.24 -12.34 9.39
CA LYS A 45 0.03 -11.67 9.88
C LYS A 45 0.01 -10.18 9.58
N ALA A 46 1.10 -9.56 9.16
CA ALA A 46 1.17 -8.13 8.90
C ALA A 46 1.01 -7.80 7.40
N LEU A 47 0.07 -6.91 7.08
CA LEU A 47 -0.14 -6.43 5.72
C LEU A 47 -0.31 -4.92 5.66
N TYR A 48 0.10 -4.36 4.52
CA TYR A 48 -0.20 -3.00 4.13
C TYR A 48 -1.13 -3.00 2.92
N SER A 49 -2.11 -2.10 2.89
CA SER A 49 -2.85 -1.77 1.68
C SER A 49 -2.47 -0.37 1.19
N LEU A 50 -2.19 -0.26 -0.10
CA LEU A 50 -1.92 0.99 -0.78
C LEU A 50 -3.08 1.27 -1.73
N HIS A 51 -3.95 2.20 -1.34
CA HIS A 51 -5.11 2.63 -2.11
C HIS A 51 -4.78 3.92 -2.85
N ARG A 52 -4.97 3.95 -4.16
CA ARG A 52 -4.86 5.15 -5.00
C ARG A 52 -6.26 5.60 -5.41
N ASP A 53 -6.57 6.85 -5.10
CA ASP A 53 -7.81 7.48 -5.55
C ASP A 53 -7.89 7.53 -7.08
N LYS A 54 -9.07 7.25 -7.65
CA LYS A 54 -9.29 7.24 -9.11
C LYS A 54 -8.94 8.56 -9.77
N GLN A 55 -9.13 9.66 -9.03
CA GLN A 55 -8.93 11.02 -9.53
C GLN A 55 -7.49 11.49 -9.24
N GLY A 56 -6.64 10.63 -8.69
CA GLY A 56 -5.23 10.92 -8.42
C GLY A 56 -5.02 11.97 -7.32
N ARG A 57 -6.03 12.20 -6.46
CA ARG A 57 -5.99 13.24 -5.43
C ARG A 57 -5.20 12.82 -4.19
N PHE A 58 -5.20 11.53 -3.89
CA PHE A 58 -4.48 11.01 -2.74
C PHE A 58 -4.08 9.55 -2.92
N VAL A 59 -3.12 9.16 -2.09
CA VAL A 59 -2.73 7.77 -1.86
C VAL A 59 -2.87 7.50 -0.37
N ARG A 60 -3.49 6.39 -0.01
CA ARG A 60 -3.65 5.96 1.39
C ARG A 60 -2.86 4.69 1.62
N LEU A 61 -1.96 4.71 2.60
CA LEU A 61 -1.30 3.52 3.12
C LEU A 61 -1.99 3.11 4.42
N SER A 62 -2.54 1.91 4.48
CA SER A 62 -3.20 1.38 5.69
C SER A 62 -2.49 0.13 6.19
N ARG A 63 -2.20 0.07 7.49
CA ARG A 63 -1.69 -1.12 8.16
C ARG A 63 -2.84 -1.93 8.75
N SER A 64 -2.84 -3.22 8.44
CA SER A 64 -3.79 -4.18 8.98
C SER A 64 -3.08 -5.48 9.33
N SER A 65 -3.80 -6.37 10.00
CA SER A 65 -3.42 -7.76 10.15
C SER A 65 -4.37 -8.67 9.39
N LEU A 66 -3.89 -9.84 8.98
CA LEU A 66 -4.70 -10.95 8.48
C LEU A 66 -5.64 -11.50 9.56
#